data_AF-A0AAN7TPQ6-F1
#
_entry.id   AF-A0AAN7TPQ6-F1
#
_cell.length_a   1.000
_cell.length_b   1.000
_cell.length_c   1.000
_cell.angle_alpha   90.00
_cell.angle_beta   90.00
_cell.angle_gamma   90.00
#
_symmetry.space_group_name_H-M   'P 1'
#
loop_
_entity.id
_entity.type
_entity.pdbx_description
1 polymer ?
#
loop_
_entity_poly.entity_id
_entity_poly.type
_entity_poly.pdbx_seq_one_letter_code
_entity_poly.pdbx_strand_id
1 'polypeptide(L)'
;MVSDNPLQQVRESAKWVDEHSENVKINFNKINEFLDNLKKDDYESKSSTVLFPLNYSSSQQEINFWFLLDLINFGSGYRKELHESCNRGAYETICYGLMGMFLSQGGKITTNFLSNISLNDVAQLFNIPTQEEYEIQPGIYSYRDTPLKQLVQSIHKVLKESSEIVLKLGFADFGDWIWSITDPSNNSNGPLASDLIKILVNTIPAFNDQSYFKDHRIFIFKKVQLLVADLYRRFKDTIPDRFNFTDINELTVFTDNVLPAVLRYFGILEVSKELEDRLNSGGELLPGNDEVELRVQAIQACIEIVSIAKTRPNNFINNDVEFDYYLWTKGFLLISSCFASTNKWKKSKIKSNEKNENVDNQIKQMKLIVDSNEFKTGIYNHTSVKFSNQIQLFENDRILSFFLDQVRDYFSEIGFDPIQFENYIKSLCNTLLICRIPILGDAINLTVDIVAILLEAQCYRDRVENTPMTGMTTSMKKSNFLTQKQDSPLNLLQIDDLSIYNSNNLLNNNFNELK
;
A
#
# COMPACT_ATOMS: atom_id res chain seq x y z
N MET A 1 30.66 -20.73 21.92
CA MET A 1 31.00 -19.34 21.52
C MET A 1 29.95 -18.94 20.51
N VAL A 2 29.36 -17.74 20.61
CA VAL A 2 28.42 -17.24 19.61
C VAL A 2 29.19 -17.03 18.30
N SER A 3 28.63 -17.44 17.17
CA SER A 3 29.26 -17.24 15.85
C SER A 3 29.58 -15.77 15.60
N ASP A 4 30.67 -15.48 14.89
CA ASP A 4 31.03 -14.12 14.45
C ASP A 4 30.37 -13.74 13.10
N ASN A 5 29.70 -14.71 12.44
CA ASN A 5 28.89 -14.48 11.26
C ASN A 5 27.43 -14.14 11.69
N PRO A 6 26.90 -12.94 11.35
CA PRO A 6 25.56 -12.53 11.78
C PRO A 6 24.43 -13.40 11.22
N LEU A 7 24.60 -14.01 10.05
CA LEU A 7 23.59 -14.93 9.47
C LEU A 7 23.47 -16.20 10.32
N GLN A 8 24.62 -16.71 10.74
CA GLN A 8 24.68 -17.87 11.63
C GLN A 8 24.16 -17.54 13.03
N GLN A 9 24.39 -16.33 13.55
CA GLN A 9 23.81 -15.87 14.82
C GLN A 9 22.27 -15.93 14.80
N VAL A 10 21.63 -15.52 13.70
CA VAL A 10 20.16 -15.59 13.57
C VAL A 10 19.68 -17.04 13.55
N ARG A 11 20.35 -17.93 12.79
CA ARG A 11 20.00 -19.36 12.72
C ARG A 11 20.20 -20.08 14.05
N GLU A 12 21.29 -19.80 14.75
CA GLU A 12 21.56 -20.31 16.10
C GLU A 12 20.51 -19.82 17.09
N SER A 13 20.11 -18.56 17.01
CA SER A 13 19.04 -17.99 17.83
C SER A 13 17.69 -18.66 17.54
N ALA A 14 17.35 -18.86 16.26
CA ALA A 14 16.13 -19.53 15.83
C ALA A 14 16.03 -20.95 16.38
N LYS A 15 17.10 -21.73 16.20
CA LYS A 15 17.19 -23.08 16.74
C LYS A 15 17.10 -23.10 18.27
N TRP A 16 17.81 -22.20 18.95
CA TRP A 16 17.80 -22.15 20.40
C TRP A 16 16.42 -21.82 20.97
N VAL A 17 15.72 -20.84 20.37
CA VAL A 17 14.35 -20.51 20.77
C VAL A 17 13.41 -21.68 20.53
N ASP A 18 13.51 -22.38 19.40
CA ASP A 18 12.67 -23.56 19.13
C ASP A 18 12.81 -24.65 20.20
N GLU A 19 14.05 -24.98 20.57
CA GLU A 19 14.37 -25.95 21.63
C GLU A 19 13.83 -25.54 23.03
N HIS A 20 13.64 -24.25 23.27
CA HIS A 20 13.24 -23.70 24.57
C HIS A 20 11.87 -23.00 24.56
N SER A 21 11.14 -23.11 23.45
CA SER A 21 9.81 -22.52 23.27
C SER A 21 8.79 -23.16 24.20
N GLU A 22 7.80 -22.40 24.64
CA GLU A 22 6.70 -22.84 25.51
C GLU A 22 5.35 -22.44 24.92
N ASN A 23 5.24 -21.21 24.44
CA ASN A 23 4.00 -20.62 23.96
C ASN A 23 3.83 -20.70 22.45
N VAL A 24 4.86 -21.00 21.67
CA VAL A 24 4.78 -21.09 20.20
C VAL A 24 5.51 -22.33 19.71
N LYS A 25 4.79 -23.23 19.03
CA LYS A 25 5.29 -24.52 18.53
C LYS A 25 5.10 -24.66 17.02
N ILE A 26 6.02 -25.38 16.38
CA ILE A 26 5.98 -25.66 14.96
C ILE A 26 5.28 -27.00 14.72
N ASN A 27 4.22 -27.01 13.91
CA ASN A 27 3.53 -28.22 13.49
C ASN A 27 4.10 -28.73 12.15
N PHE A 28 4.99 -29.73 12.22
CA PHE A 28 5.63 -30.33 11.05
C PHE A 28 4.65 -31.06 10.10
N ASN A 29 3.50 -31.53 10.60
CA ASN A 29 2.48 -32.12 9.72
C ASN A 29 1.86 -31.02 8.84
N LYS A 30 1.61 -29.84 9.40
CA LYS A 30 1.09 -28.68 8.67
C LYS A 30 2.10 -28.10 7.68
N ILE A 31 3.40 -28.21 7.94
CA ILE A 31 4.43 -27.91 6.94
C ILE A 31 4.28 -28.82 5.72
N ASN A 32 4.10 -30.12 5.93
CA ASN A 32 3.94 -31.06 4.82
C ASN A 32 2.65 -30.79 4.02
N GLU A 33 1.54 -30.56 4.71
CA GLU A 33 0.26 -30.20 4.09
C GLU A 33 0.37 -28.87 3.30
N PHE A 34 1.05 -27.87 3.85
CA PHE A 34 1.30 -26.60 3.16
C PHE A 34 2.08 -26.83 1.86
N LEU A 35 3.18 -27.57 1.92
CA LEU A 35 4.02 -27.85 0.76
C LEU A 35 3.32 -28.74 -0.30
N ASP A 36 2.41 -29.63 0.11
CA ASP A 36 1.61 -30.44 -0.83
C ASP A 36 0.60 -29.60 -1.61
N ASN A 37 0.10 -28.51 -1.01
CA ASN A 37 -0.88 -27.63 -1.60
C ASN A 37 -0.28 -26.40 -2.32
N LEU A 38 1.02 -26.13 -2.11
CA LEU A 38 1.71 -25.01 -2.74
C LEU A 38 1.86 -25.26 -4.24
N LYS A 39 1.41 -24.30 -5.06
CA LYS A 39 1.52 -24.37 -6.52
C LYS A 39 2.67 -23.50 -7.01
N LYS A 40 3.44 -24.01 -7.97
CA LYS A 40 4.59 -23.31 -8.56
C LYS A 40 4.21 -21.94 -9.15
N ASP A 41 3.17 -21.88 -9.97
CA ASP A 41 2.73 -20.63 -10.60
C ASP A 41 2.30 -19.58 -9.56
N ASP A 42 1.69 -20.04 -8.46
CA ASP A 42 1.29 -19.18 -7.34
C ASP A 42 2.51 -18.61 -6.58
N TYR A 43 3.58 -19.40 -6.45
CA TYR A 43 4.85 -19.00 -5.85
C TYR A 43 5.59 -17.98 -6.73
N GLU A 44 5.82 -18.31 -8.00
CA GLU A 44 6.59 -17.49 -8.94
C GLU A 44 5.92 -16.14 -9.26
N SER A 45 4.58 -16.09 -9.31
CA SER A 45 3.85 -14.84 -9.54
C SER A 45 4.00 -13.80 -8.42
N LYS A 46 4.42 -14.24 -7.22
CA LYS A 46 4.44 -13.41 -6.00
C LYS A 46 5.84 -13.11 -5.46
N SER A 47 6.89 -13.61 -6.12
CA SER A 47 8.29 -13.43 -5.68
C SER A 47 9.03 -12.28 -6.39
N SER A 48 8.33 -11.50 -7.22
CA SER A 48 8.97 -10.56 -8.15
C SER A 48 9.50 -9.25 -7.53
N THR A 49 10.44 -8.62 -8.23
CA THR A 49 11.08 -7.35 -7.83
C THR A 49 10.10 -6.17 -7.80
N VAL A 50 10.14 -5.40 -6.70
CA VAL A 50 9.46 -4.10 -6.61
C VAL A 50 10.37 -3.05 -7.27
N LEU A 51 9.84 -2.36 -8.28
CA LEU A 51 10.50 -1.22 -8.91
C LEU A 51 9.73 0.05 -8.55
N PHE A 52 10.45 1.06 -8.04
CA PHE A 52 9.87 2.36 -7.74
C PHE A 52 9.83 3.23 -9.02
N PRO A 53 8.75 3.99 -9.26
CA PRO A 53 8.64 4.89 -10.41
C PRO A 53 9.42 6.19 -10.18
N LEU A 54 10.68 6.08 -9.75
CA LEU A 54 11.59 7.19 -9.48
C LEU A 54 12.73 7.19 -10.49
N ASN A 55 13.16 8.38 -10.89
CA ASN A 55 14.32 8.54 -11.77
C ASN A 55 15.57 8.82 -10.92
N TYR A 56 16.48 7.86 -10.86
CA TYR A 56 17.72 7.98 -10.12
C TYR A 56 18.86 8.48 -11.04
N SER A 57 19.58 9.52 -10.61
CA SER A 57 20.73 10.07 -11.33
C SER A 57 21.99 9.21 -11.24
N SER A 58 22.08 8.32 -10.24
CA SER A 58 23.20 7.41 -10.02
C SER A 58 22.75 6.18 -9.23
N SER A 59 23.55 5.10 -9.27
CA SER A 59 23.31 3.91 -8.46
C SER A 59 23.39 4.22 -6.96
N GLN A 60 24.30 5.10 -6.52
CA GLN A 60 24.40 5.53 -5.12
C GLN A 60 23.10 6.19 -4.65
N GLN A 61 22.47 7.02 -5.49
CA GLN A 61 21.20 7.65 -5.12
C GLN A 61 20.07 6.61 -4.95
N GLU A 62 20.03 5.59 -5.81
CA GLU A 62 19.07 4.48 -5.67
C GLU A 62 19.37 3.64 -4.42
N ILE A 63 20.64 3.32 -4.15
CA ILE A 63 21.08 2.62 -2.94
C ILE A 63 20.68 3.42 -1.69
N ASN A 64 20.85 4.75 -1.70
CA ASN A 64 20.44 5.62 -0.61
C ASN A 64 18.92 5.55 -0.35
N PHE A 65 18.11 5.45 -1.41
CA PHE A 65 16.66 5.29 -1.29
C PHE A 65 16.29 3.94 -0.64
N TRP A 66 16.87 2.84 -1.13
CA TRP A 66 16.67 1.50 -0.54
C TRP A 66 17.12 1.44 0.93
N PHE A 67 18.30 2.00 1.22
CA PHE A 67 18.81 2.09 2.59
C PHE A 67 17.80 2.77 3.52
N LEU A 68 17.28 3.93 3.12
CA LEU A 68 16.31 4.68 3.91
C LEU A 68 14.99 3.91 4.05
N LEU A 69 14.49 3.32 2.97
CA LEU A 69 13.28 2.50 2.98
C LEU A 69 13.36 1.40 4.04
N ASP A 70 14.43 0.62 4.04
CA ASP A 70 14.58 -0.52 4.94
C ASP A 70 14.98 -0.10 6.36
N LEU A 71 15.68 1.02 6.51
CA LEU A 71 15.99 1.61 7.81
C LEU A 71 14.72 1.96 8.60
N ILE A 72 13.73 2.56 7.94
CA ILE A 72 12.46 2.96 8.56
C ILE A 72 11.28 2.04 8.21
N ASN A 73 11.55 0.82 7.74
CA ASN A 73 10.54 -0.22 7.48
C ASN A 73 9.99 -0.81 8.79
N PHE A 74 9.21 0.00 9.51
CA PHE A 74 8.49 -0.36 10.73
C PHE A 74 7.20 0.46 10.86
N GLY A 75 6.44 0.20 11.92
CA GLY A 75 5.18 0.90 12.20
C GLY A 75 3.92 0.10 11.89
N SER A 76 4.05 -1.20 11.59
CA SER A 76 2.91 -2.10 11.39
C SER A 76 1.99 -2.22 12.61
N GLY A 77 2.49 -1.96 13.82
CA GLY A 77 1.68 -1.82 15.03
C GLY A 77 0.68 -0.65 14.99
N TYR A 78 0.91 0.36 14.15
CA TYR A 78 0.02 1.51 13.94
C TYR A 78 -0.89 1.34 12.71
N ARG A 79 -0.99 0.13 12.15
CA ARG A 79 -1.69 -0.11 10.87
C ARG A 79 -3.14 0.36 10.93
N LYS A 80 -3.84 0.13 12.04
CA LYS A 80 -5.24 0.52 12.21
C LYS A 80 -5.38 2.04 12.17
N GLU A 81 -4.60 2.73 12.99
CA GLU A 81 -4.60 4.19 13.12
C GLU A 81 -4.18 4.87 11.81
N LEU A 82 -3.22 4.28 11.08
CA LEU A 82 -2.79 4.74 9.75
C LEU A 82 -3.88 4.57 8.70
N HIS A 83 -4.63 3.46 8.70
CA HIS A 83 -5.77 3.32 7.79
C HIS A 83 -6.89 4.32 8.13
N GLU A 84 -7.20 4.50 9.41
CA GLU A 84 -8.25 5.43 9.86
C GLU A 84 -7.89 6.90 9.56
N SER A 85 -6.63 7.29 9.76
CA SER A 85 -6.20 8.70 9.65
C SER A 85 -5.63 9.07 8.29
N CYS A 86 -4.97 8.14 7.61
CA CYS A 86 -4.16 8.39 6.42
C CYS A 86 -4.61 7.60 5.17
N ASN A 87 -5.62 6.72 5.32
CA ASN A 87 -6.09 5.79 4.29
C ASN A 87 -4.96 4.95 3.65
N ARG A 88 -3.94 4.60 4.45
CA ARG A 88 -2.73 3.88 4.02
C ARG A 88 -2.32 2.87 5.08
N GLY A 89 -1.71 1.76 4.66
CA GLY A 89 -1.01 0.85 5.58
C GLY A 89 0.35 1.40 5.98
N ALA A 90 1.06 0.68 6.85
CA ALA A 90 2.37 1.08 7.35
C ALA A 90 3.41 1.19 6.23
N TYR A 91 3.55 0.15 5.40
CA TYR A 91 4.51 0.15 4.30
C TYR A 91 4.22 1.26 3.28
N GLU A 92 2.95 1.44 2.90
CA GLU A 92 2.54 2.50 1.98
C GLU A 92 2.81 3.90 2.55
N THR A 93 2.67 4.07 3.87
CA THR A 93 2.98 5.32 4.55
C THR A 93 4.48 5.64 4.48
N ILE A 94 5.34 4.63 4.70
CA ILE A 94 6.80 4.80 4.58
C ILE A 94 7.19 5.14 3.14
N CYS A 95 6.67 4.40 2.16
CA CYS A 95 6.90 4.68 0.74
C CYS A 95 6.47 6.10 0.36
N TYR A 96 5.26 6.52 0.79
CA TYR A 96 4.75 7.86 0.53
C TYR A 96 5.69 8.93 1.09
N GLY A 97 6.10 8.79 2.35
CA GLY A 97 7.00 9.75 3.00
C GLY A 97 8.37 9.85 2.35
N LEU A 98 8.96 8.70 1.99
CA LEU A 98 10.26 8.67 1.32
C LEU A 98 10.21 9.18 -0.11
N MET A 99 9.17 8.86 -0.87
CA MET A 99 8.98 9.43 -2.21
C MET A 99 8.76 10.95 -2.12
N GLY A 100 7.94 11.43 -1.17
CA GLY A 100 7.76 12.86 -0.93
C GLY A 100 9.07 13.55 -0.57
N MET A 101 9.86 12.94 0.32
CA MET A 101 11.19 13.42 0.69
C MET A 101 12.14 13.46 -0.52
N PHE A 102 12.21 12.38 -1.30
CA PHE A 102 13.02 12.29 -2.51
C PHE A 102 12.69 13.41 -3.49
N LEU A 103 11.40 13.62 -3.79
CA LEU A 103 10.94 14.68 -4.69
C LEU A 103 11.24 16.07 -4.14
N SER A 104 11.01 16.31 -2.84
CA SER A 104 11.26 17.61 -2.19
C SER A 104 12.74 18.00 -2.20
N GLN A 105 13.64 17.03 -2.14
CA GLN A 105 15.09 17.24 -2.10
C GLN A 105 15.75 17.09 -3.47
N GLY A 106 14.98 17.09 -4.58
CA GLY A 106 15.52 16.93 -5.93
C GLY A 106 16.31 15.61 -6.11
N GLY A 107 15.87 14.56 -5.42
CA GLY A 107 16.50 13.24 -5.36
C GLY A 107 17.67 13.13 -4.38
N LYS A 108 18.13 14.22 -3.76
CA LYS A 108 19.34 14.22 -2.92
C LYS A 108 19.00 14.24 -1.43
N ILE A 109 18.63 13.08 -0.89
CA ILE A 109 18.38 12.92 0.55
C ILE A 109 19.73 12.75 1.28
N THR A 110 20.30 13.85 1.77
CA THR A 110 21.64 13.87 2.40
C THR A 110 21.61 13.59 3.90
N THR A 111 22.74 13.15 4.46
CA THR A 111 22.92 13.02 5.92
C THR A 111 22.80 14.36 6.64
N ASN A 112 23.25 15.46 6.02
CA ASN A 112 23.08 16.81 6.57
C ASN A 112 21.60 17.22 6.62
N PHE A 113 20.80 16.90 5.60
CA PHE A 113 19.36 17.15 5.62
C PHE A 113 18.68 16.33 6.74
N LEU A 114 18.94 15.02 6.80
CA LEU A 114 18.30 14.12 7.76
C LEU A 114 18.71 14.36 9.21
N SER A 115 19.93 14.82 9.47
CA SER A 115 20.37 15.14 10.84
C SER A 115 19.72 16.43 11.38
N ASN A 116 19.29 17.31 10.47
CA ASN A 116 18.62 18.58 10.79
C ASN A 116 17.09 18.54 10.60
N ILE A 117 16.53 17.43 10.13
CA ILE A 117 15.09 17.29 9.90
C ILE A 117 14.34 17.46 11.23
N SER A 118 13.23 18.21 11.22
CA SER A 118 12.38 18.39 12.40
C SER A 118 11.30 17.31 12.48
N LEU A 119 10.71 17.15 13.67
CA LEU A 119 9.55 16.27 13.86
C LEU A 119 8.38 16.69 12.96
N ASN A 120 8.20 18.01 12.76
CA ASN A 120 7.16 18.55 11.90
C ASN A 120 7.41 18.24 10.42
N ASP A 121 8.66 18.30 9.95
CA ASP A 121 9.00 17.92 8.58
C ASP A 121 8.65 16.45 8.32
N VAL A 122 8.95 15.56 9.27
CA VAL A 122 8.57 14.13 9.17
C VAL A 122 7.04 13.99 9.15
N ALA A 123 6.31 14.66 10.04
CA ALA A 123 4.85 14.61 10.05
C ALA A 123 4.24 15.07 8.70
N GLN A 124 4.77 16.15 8.13
CA GLN A 124 4.30 16.70 6.86
C GLN A 124 4.67 15.83 5.66
N LEU A 125 5.93 15.40 5.54
CA LEU A 125 6.40 14.58 4.42
C LEU A 125 5.69 13.23 4.35
N PHE A 126 5.47 12.58 5.51
CA PHE A 126 4.76 11.30 5.59
C PHE A 126 3.23 11.47 5.57
N ASN A 127 2.75 12.71 5.71
CA ASN A 127 1.36 13.08 5.86
C ASN A 127 0.70 12.27 7.00
N ILE A 128 1.27 12.38 8.20
CA ILE A 128 0.81 11.70 9.42
C ILE A 128 0.36 12.77 10.42
N PRO A 129 -0.93 12.81 10.81
CA PRO A 129 -1.40 13.76 11.81
C PRO A 129 -0.83 13.39 13.18
N THR A 130 -0.14 14.34 13.82
CA THR A 130 0.44 14.16 15.17
C THR A 130 -0.45 14.71 16.27
N GLN A 131 -1.44 15.55 15.90
CA GLN A 131 -2.39 16.15 16.81
C GLN A 131 -3.77 16.14 16.16
N GLU A 132 -4.81 16.03 17.00
CA GLU A 132 -6.20 16.13 16.60
C GLU A 132 -6.95 17.10 17.52
N GLU A 133 -7.90 17.82 16.93
CA GLU A 133 -8.82 18.68 17.66
C GLU A 133 -9.96 17.82 18.24
N TYR A 134 -10.30 18.06 19.50
CA TYR A 134 -11.41 17.39 20.17
C TYR A 134 -12.24 18.40 20.97
N GLU A 135 -13.55 18.19 20.98
CA GLU A 135 -14.48 19.03 21.71
C GLU A 135 -14.50 18.65 23.19
N ILE A 136 -14.23 19.62 24.06
CA ILE A 136 -14.36 19.44 25.52
C ILE A 136 -15.82 19.63 25.93
N GLN A 137 -16.46 20.66 25.38
CA GLN A 137 -17.87 21.00 25.59
C GLN A 137 -18.38 21.80 24.38
N PRO A 138 -19.71 21.90 24.16
CA PRO A 138 -20.29 22.58 22.99
C PRO A 138 -19.62 23.92 22.64
N GLY A 139 -18.92 23.95 21.50
CA GLY A 139 -18.24 25.14 21.00
C GLY A 139 -16.87 25.47 21.62
N ILE A 140 -16.32 24.61 22.48
CA ILE A 140 -14.96 24.71 23.01
C ILE A 140 -14.15 23.48 22.64
N TYR A 141 -13.11 23.71 21.84
CA TYR A 141 -12.20 22.69 21.35
C TYR A 141 -10.82 22.81 22.00
N SER A 142 -10.11 21.70 22.05
CA SER A 142 -8.72 21.61 22.47
C SER A 142 -7.97 20.63 21.56
N TYR A 143 -6.65 20.57 21.71
CA TYR A 143 -5.80 19.68 20.94
C TYR A 143 -5.21 18.60 21.84
N ARG A 144 -5.12 17.39 21.30
CA ARG A 144 -4.39 16.28 21.93
C ARG A 144 -3.51 15.59 20.90
N ASP A 145 -2.49 14.90 21.38
CA ASP A 145 -1.65 14.08 20.52
C ASP A 145 -2.42 12.87 20.00
N THR A 146 -2.22 12.55 18.73
CA THR A 146 -2.71 11.29 18.15
C THR A 146 -1.80 10.13 18.59
N PRO A 147 -2.28 8.87 18.59
CA PRO A 147 -1.41 7.71 18.78
C PRO A 147 -0.24 7.66 17.77
N LEU A 148 -0.48 8.17 16.56
CA LEU A 148 0.51 8.21 15.46
C LEU A 148 1.70 9.13 15.73
N LYS A 149 1.61 10.05 16.70
CA LYS A 149 2.75 10.90 17.08
C LYS A 149 3.98 10.09 17.48
N GLN A 150 3.79 8.94 18.15
CA GLN A 150 4.89 8.06 18.55
C GLN A 150 5.59 7.43 17.34
N LEU A 151 4.85 7.08 16.29
CA LEU A 151 5.42 6.60 15.02
C LEU A 151 6.28 7.70 14.37
N VAL A 152 5.78 8.93 14.29
CA VAL A 152 6.53 10.07 13.73
C VAL A 152 7.80 10.34 14.54
N GLN A 153 7.73 10.30 15.88
CA GLN A 153 8.89 10.42 16.75
C GLN A 153 9.93 9.31 16.50
N SER A 154 9.48 8.09 16.27
CA SER A 154 10.35 6.95 16.00
C SER A 154 11.05 7.08 14.63
N ILE A 155 10.32 7.47 13.58
CA ILE A 155 10.88 7.75 12.25
C ILE A 155 11.91 8.88 12.35
N HIS A 156 11.54 9.99 13.00
CA HIS A 156 12.39 11.15 13.20
C HIS A 156 13.70 10.78 13.92
N LYS A 157 13.60 10.06 15.03
CA LYS A 157 14.76 9.59 15.80
C LYS A 157 15.69 8.72 14.95
N VAL A 158 15.15 7.70 14.27
CA VAL A 158 15.96 6.75 13.49
C VAL A 158 16.68 7.44 12.32
N LEU A 159 15.99 8.32 11.59
CA LEU A 159 16.59 9.08 10.50
C LEU A 159 17.72 9.99 11.01
N LYS A 160 17.47 10.70 12.11
CA LYS A 160 18.44 11.63 12.69
C LYS A 160 19.67 10.91 13.24
N GLU A 161 19.50 9.92 14.11
CA GLU A 161 20.62 9.20 14.72
C GLU A 161 21.48 8.49 13.66
N SER A 162 20.85 7.83 12.69
CA SER A 162 21.59 7.11 11.63
C SER A 162 22.36 8.08 10.73
N SER A 163 21.77 9.22 10.38
CA SER A 163 22.43 10.22 9.54
C SER A 163 23.57 10.93 10.26
N GLU A 164 23.45 11.22 11.56
CA GLU A 164 24.54 11.76 12.37
C GLU A 164 25.75 10.83 12.42
N ILE A 165 25.52 9.51 12.49
CA ILE A 165 26.61 8.51 12.46
C ILE A 165 27.32 8.54 11.11
N VAL A 166 26.57 8.45 10.01
CA VAL A 166 27.16 8.41 8.66
C VAL A 166 27.81 9.73 8.28
N LEU A 167 27.29 10.86 8.77
CA LEU A 167 27.92 12.16 8.63
C LEU A 167 29.27 12.21 9.37
N LYS A 168 29.37 11.64 10.58
CA LYS A 168 30.64 11.53 11.33
C LYS A 168 31.65 10.61 10.64
N LEU A 169 31.19 9.63 9.87
CA LEU A 169 32.02 8.79 9.02
C LEU A 169 32.52 9.54 7.76
N GLY A 170 32.03 10.75 7.49
CA GLY A 170 32.48 11.61 6.40
C GLY A 170 31.73 11.42 5.07
N PHE A 171 30.56 10.77 5.09
CA PHE A 171 29.77 10.51 3.88
C PHE A 171 28.59 11.47 3.74
N ALA A 172 28.34 11.93 2.51
CA ALA A 172 27.29 12.89 2.18
C ALA A 172 25.88 12.27 2.26
N ASP A 173 25.76 10.98 1.97
CA ASP A 173 24.54 10.19 2.10
C ASP A 173 24.85 8.70 2.38
N PHE A 174 23.82 7.89 2.63
CA PHE A 174 24.00 6.47 2.92
C PHE A 174 24.42 5.68 1.68
N GLY A 175 24.02 6.13 0.49
CA GLY A 175 24.40 5.52 -0.78
C GLY A 175 25.91 5.56 -1.01
N ASP A 176 26.52 6.73 -0.80
CA ASP A 176 27.97 6.92 -0.89
C ASP A 176 28.72 6.07 0.16
N TRP A 177 28.17 5.95 1.36
CA TRP A 177 28.75 5.10 2.40
C TRP A 177 28.71 3.62 2.04
N ILE A 178 27.54 3.11 1.61
CA ILE A 178 27.39 1.73 1.12
C ILE A 178 28.34 1.49 -0.06
N TRP A 179 28.44 2.44 -0.98
CA TRP A 179 29.35 2.37 -2.12
C TRP A 179 30.82 2.26 -1.68
N SER A 180 31.22 2.94 -0.61
CA SER A 180 32.58 2.85 -0.08
C SER A 180 32.86 1.51 0.60
N ILE A 181 31.94 1.00 1.43
CA ILE A 181 32.18 -0.26 2.18
C ILE A 181 32.04 -1.51 1.31
N THR A 182 31.37 -1.40 0.16
CA THR A 182 31.23 -2.49 -0.83
C THR A 182 32.24 -2.39 -1.97
N ASP A 183 33.33 -1.62 -1.82
CA ASP A 183 34.35 -1.51 -2.86
C ASP A 183 34.97 -2.89 -3.18
N PRO A 184 34.91 -3.38 -4.45
CA PRO A 184 35.46 -4.67 -4.82
C PRO A 184 36.96 -4.81 -4.55
N SER A 185 37.71 -3.70 -4.47
CA SER A 185 39.13 -3.73 -4.12
C SER A 185 39.39 -4.18 -2.68
N ASN A 186 38.38 -4.13 -1.81
CA ASN A 186 38.49 -4.53 -0.41
C ASN A 186 38.24 -6.04 -0.17
N ASN A 187 37.71 -6.79 -1.15
CA ASN A 187 37.39 -8.21 -0.98
C ASN A 187 37.81 -9.05 -2.19
N SER A 188 38.83 -9.89 -2.01
CA SER A 188 39.34 -10.78 -3.06
C SER A 188 38.45 -11.99 -3.35
N ASN A 189 37.51 -12.33 -2.47
CA ASN A 189 36.67 -13.54 -2.55
C ASN A 189 35.25 -13.26 -3.07
N GLY A 190 35.00 -12.04 -3.57
CA GLY A 190 33.68 -11.58 -3.97
C GLY A 190 32.85 -11.02 -2.81
N PRO A 191 31.72 -10.35 -3.09
CA PRO A 191 30.94 -9.72 -2.04
C PRO A 191 30.23 -10.77 -1.17
N LEU A 192 30.22 -10.55 0.15
CA LEU A 192 29.50 -11.35 1.14
C LEU A 192 28.41 -10.51 1.81
N ALA A 193 27.20 -11.06 1.86
CA ALA A 193 26.06 -10.49 2.55
C ALA A 193 26.32 -10.45 4.07
N SER A 194 26.93 -11.49 4.63
CA SER A 194 27.30 -11.56 6.05
C SER A 194 28.25 -10.43 6.46
N ASP A 195 29.25 -10.09 5.64
CA ASP A 195 30.18 -8.97 5.90
C ASP A 195 29.45 -7.63 5.90
N LEU A 196 28.59 -7.39 4.89
CA LEU A 196 27.82 -6.15 4.82
C LEU A 196 26.87 -6.01 6.02
N ILE A 197 26.15 -7.08 6.37
CA ILE A 197 25.27 -7.09 7.56
C ILE A 197 26.07 -6.78 8.83
N LYS A 198 27.24 -7.40 8.99
CA LYS A 198 28.10 -7.19 10.16
C LYS A 198 28.52 -5.73 10.29
N ILE A 199 28.96 -5.10 9.21
CA ILE A 199 29.32 -3.67 9.20
C ILE A 199 28.11 -2.81 9.58
N LEU A 200 26.94 -3.08 8.97
CA LEU A 200 25.73 -2.30 9.17
C LEU A 200 25.17 -2.41 10.60
N VAL A 201 25.11 -3.62 11.17
CA VAL A 201 24.65 -3.86 12.55
C VAL A 201 25.56 -3.16 13.58
N ASN A 202 26.87 -3.20 13.35
CA ASN A 202 27.84 -2.59 14.26
C ASN A 202 27.87 -1.06 14.15
N THR A 203 27.42 -0.50 13.02
CA THR A 203 27.48 0.94 12.76
C THR A 203 26.15 1.65 13.06
N ILE A 204 25.02 1.04 12.70
CA ILE A 204 23.70 1.69 12.75
C ILE A 204 22.82 0.98 13.80
N PRO A 205 22.55 1.62 14.95
CA PRO A 205 21.77 1.01 16.04
C PRO A 205 20.39 0.50 15.62
N ALA A 206 19.72 1.18 14.67
CA ALA A 206 18.42 0.79 14.17
C ALA A 206 18.41 -0.56 13.42
N PHE A 207 19.58 -1.06 12.99
CA PHE A 207 19.74 -2.38 12.37
C PHE A 207 20.11 -3.48 13.35
N ASN A 208 20.55 -3.13 14.57
CA ASN A 208 20.93 -4.08 15.61
C ASN A 208 19.71 -4.65 16.34
N ASP A 209 18.88 -5.38 15.59
CA ASP A 209 17.67 -6.06 16.06
C ASP A 209 18.03 -7.34 16.82
N GLN A 210 18.08 -7.18 18.15
CA GLN A 210 18.41 -8.21 19.12
C GLN A 210 17.49 -8.09 20.34
N SER A 211 17.26 -9.20 21.02
CA SER A 211 16.45 -9.24 22.23
C SER A 211 16.97 -10.28 23.23
N TYR A 212 16.28 -10.44 24.35
CA TYR A 212 16.47 -11.54 25.28
C TYR A 212 15.23 -12.43 25.26
N PHE A 213 15.44 -13.73 25.07
CA PHE A 213 14.44 -14.77 25.35
C PHE A 213 14.92 -15.54 26.56
N LYS A 214 14.17 -15.44 27.66
CA LYS A 214 14.62 -15.87 28.99
C LYS A 214 15.97 -15.17 29.29
N ASP A 215 17.04 -15.91 29.57
CA ASP A 215 18.37 -15.35 29.85
C ASP A 215 19.34 -15.45 28.66
N HIS A 216 18.84 -15.77 27.46
CA HIS A 216 19.68 -15.91 26.27
C HIS A 216 19.49 -14.73 25.31
N ARG A 217 20.60 -14.23 24.78
CA ARG A 217 20.60 -13.17 23.77
C ARG A 217 20.23 -13.76 22.43
N ILE A 218 19.21 -13.18 21.80
CA ILE A 218 18.63 -13.61 20.53
C ILE A 218 18.92 -12.54 19.48
N PHE A 219 19.32 -12.98 18.29
CA PHE A 219 19.59 -12.13 17.13
C PHE A 219 18.53 -12.38 16.06
N ILE A 220 17.94 -11.31 15.53
CA ILE A 220 16.89 -11.38 14.50
C ILE A 220 17.32 -10.64 13.23
N PHE A 221 17.91 -9.45 13.39
CA PHE A 221 18.49 -8.65 12.29
C PHE A 221 17.56 -8.45 11.08
N LYS A 222 16.23 -8.34 11.31
CA LYS A 222 15.23 -8.30 10.23
C LYS A 222 15.50 -7.23 9.18
N LYS A 223 15.64 -5.97 9.62
CA LYS A 223 15.73 -4.82 8.69
C LYS A 223 17.02 -4.80 7.87
N VAL A 224 18.13 -5.23 8.46
CA VAL A 224 19.42 -5.27 7.75
C VAL A 224 19.51 -6.45 6.79
N GLN A 225 18.93 -7.61 7.15
CA GLN A 225 18.79 -8.72 6.21
C GLN A 225 17.90 -8.33 5.02
N LEU A 226 16.78 -7.63 5.29
CA LEU A 226 15.90 -7.10 4.24
C LEU A 226 16.66 -6.13 3.30
N LEU A 227 17.39 -5.16 3.85
CA LEU A 227 18.20 -4.22 3.06
C LEU A 227 19.19 -4.95 2.15
N VAL A 228 19.94 -5.91 2.69
CA VAL A 228 20.93 -6.65 1.89
C VAL A 228 20.28 -7.50 0.81
N ALA A 229 19.11 -8.10 1.10
CA ALA A 229 18.33 -8.84 0.11
C ALA A 229 17.76 -7.94 -0.99
N ASP A 230 17.32 -6.72 -0.66
CA ASP A 230 16.82 -5.75 -1.63
C ASP A 230 17.94 -5.20 -2.52
N LEU A 231 19.10 -4.89 -1.94
CA LEU A 231 20.29 -4.52 -2.71
C LEU A 231 20.74 -5.66 -3.64
N TYR A 232 20.77 -6.91 -3.15
CA TYR A 232 21.05 -8.08 -3.97
C TYR A 232 20.06 -8.18 -5.13
N ARG A 233 18.76 -8.21 -4.82
CA ARG A 233 17.68 -8.40 -5.78
C ARG A 233 17.68 -7.30 -6.85
N ARG A 234 18.03 -6.08 -6.47
CA ARG A 234 18.08 -4.93 -7.38
C ARG A 234 19.35 -4.86 -8.22
N PHE A 235 20.51 -5.16 -7.64
CA PHE A 235 21.81 -4.83 -8.25
C PHE A 235 22.69 -6.04 -8.62
N LYS A 236 22.31 -7.28 -8.30
CA LYS A 236 23.13 -8.47 -8.63
C LYS A 236 23.48 -8.59 -10.11
N ASP A 237 22.60 -8.16 -11.00
CA ASP A 237 22.79 -8.28 -12.47
C ASP A 237 23.42 -7.03 -13.09
N THR A 238 23.26 -5.86 -12.45
CA THR A 238 23.74 -4.56 -12.98
C THR A 238 25.08 -4.13 -12.38
N ILE A 239 25.37 -4.53 -11.14
CA ILE A 239 26.60 -4.21 -10.41
C ILE A 239 27.07 -5.47 -9.63
N PRO A 240 27.35 -6.58 -10.33
CA PRO A 240 27.60 -7.89 -9.71
C PRO A 240 28.80 -7.89 -8.75
N ASP A 241 29.86 -7.16 -9.07
CA ASP A 241 31.09 -7.14 -8.27
C ASP A 241 30.88 -6.58 -6.85
N ARG A 242 29.77 -5.87 -6.61
CA ARG A 242 29.41 -5.28 -5.31
C ARG A 242 28.25 -5.99 -4.62
N PHE A 243 27.28 -6.48 -5.38
CA PHE A 243 25.99 -6.92 -4.84
C PHE A 243 25.57 -8.33 -5.24
N ASN A 244 26.37 -9.08 -6.02
CA ASN A 244 26.10 -10.50 -6.27
C ASN A 244 26.66 -11.36 -5.11
N PHE A 245 26.05 -11.23 -3.92
CA PHE A 245 26.50 -11.91 -2.71
C PHE A 245 26.47 -13.43 -2.86
N THR A 246 27.59 -14.09 -2.53
CA THR A 246 27.74 -15.54 -2.72
C THR A 246 27.04 -16.36 -1.62
N ASP A 247 26.87 -15.78 -0.44
CA ASP A 247 26.19 -16.32 0.74
C ASP A 247 24.74 -15.81 0.89
N ILE A 248 24.13 -15.26 -0.18
CA ILE A 248 22.75 -14.75 -0.13
C ILE A 248 21.73 -15.80 0.32
N ASN A 249 21.98 -17.07 0.00
CA ASN A 249 21.12 -18.19 0.37
C ASN A 249 21.18 -18.53 1.87
N GLU A 250 22.11 -17.93 2.63
CA GLU A 250 22.24 -18.09 4.08
C GLU A 250 21.37 -17.11 4.86
N LEU A 251 20.85 -16.04 4.24
CA LEU A 251 19.86 -15.15 4.85
C LEU A 251 18.63 -15.96 5.28
N THR A 252 17.96 -15.48 6.32
CA THR A 252 16.67 -16.00 6.76
C THR A 252 15.53 -15.11 6.26
N VAL A 253 14.29 -15.54 6.50
CA VAL A 253 13.11 -14.69 6.31
C VAL A 253 13.15 -13.44 7.20
N PHE A 254 12.43 -12.38 6.80
CA PHE A 254 12.46 -11.07 7.42
C PHE A 254 11.29 -10.91 8.40
N THR A 255 11.27 -11.73 9.45
CA THR A 255 10.15 -11.88 10.40
C THR A 255 9.60 -10.55 10.93
N ASP A 256 8.46 -10.16 10.36
CA ASP A 256 7.64 -9.04 10.80
C ASP A 256 6.36 -9.55 11.49
N ASN A 257 5.29 -8.77 11.52
CA ASN A 257 4.00 -9.21 12.06
C ASN A 257 3.17 -10.03 11.07
N VAL A 258 3.50 -10.02 9.77
CA VAL A 258 2.78 -10.74 8.72
C VAL A 258 3.16 -12.21 8.73
N LEU A 259 4.46 -12.53 8.78
CA LEU A 259 4.93 -13.92 8.71
C LEU A 259 4.35 -14.82 9.82
N PRO A 260 4.43 -14.46 11.11
CA PRO A 260 3.80 -15.25 12.16
C PRO A 260 2.29 -15.39 11.97
N ALA A 261 1.61 -14.34 11.50
CA ALA A 261 0.17 -14.39 11.25
C ALA A 261 -0.20 -15.36 10.11
N VAL A 262 0.56 -15.34 9.01
CA VAL A 262 0.37 -16.25 7.87
C VAL A 262 0.66 -17.70 8.26
N LEU A 263 1.75 -17.95 8.99
CA LEU A 263 2.09 -19.30 9.43
C LEU A 263 1.07 -19.85 10.44
N ARG A 264 0.51 -19.00 11.32
CA ARG A 264 -0.62 -19.36 12.18
C ARG A 264 -1.89 -19.67 11.38
N TYR A 265 -2.19 -18.90 10.33
CA TYR A 265 -3.32 -19.15 9.44
C TYR A 265 -3.24 -20.54 8.77
N PHE A 266 -2.04 -20.97 8.36
CA PHE A 266 -1.82 -22.31 7.83
C PHE A 266 -1.71 -23.41 8.92
N GLY A 267 -1.81 -23.05 10.19
CA GLY A 267 -1.63 -23.97 11.32
C GLY A 267 -0.19 -24.46 11.51
N ILE A 268 0.78 -23.86 10.82
CA ILE A 268 2.20 -24.22 10.93
C ILE A 268 2.77 -23.73 12.27
N LEU A 269 2.37 -22.53 12.71
CA LEU A 269 2.63 -22.05 14.05
C LEU A 269 1.40 -22.25 14.92
N GLU A 270 1.55 -23.01 15.99
CA GLU A 270 0.55 -23.20 17.02
C GLU A 270 0.95 -22.38 18.25
N VAL A 271 0.01 -21.64 18.82
CA VAL A 271 0.27 -20.83 20.02
C VAL A 271 -0.52 -21.37 21.22
N SER A 272 -0.01 -21.14 22.44
CA SER A 272 -0.72 -21.49 23.67
C SER A 272 -2.07 -20.78 23.75
N LYS A 273 -3.01 -21.35 24.52
CA LYS A 273 -4.37 -20.81 24.62
C LYS A 273 -4.36 -19.39 25.19
N GLU A 274 -3.47 -19.14 26.15
CA GLU A 274 -3.28 -17.85 26.80
C GLU A 274 -2.75 -16.80 25.81
N LEU A 275 -1.77 -17.17 24.97
CA LEU A 275 -1.23 -16.28 23.94
C LEU A 275 -2.26 -16.04 22.82
N GLU A 276 -2.99 -17.07 22.41
CA GLU A 276 -4.10 -16.98 21.45
C GLU A 276 -5.16 -15.96 21.92
N ASP A 277 -5.59 -16.05 23.17
CA ASP A 277 -6.62 -15.16 23.74
C ASP A 277 -6.11 -13.71 23.82
N ARG A 278 -4.82 -13.49 24.13
CA ARG A 278 -4.21 -12.17 24.10
C ARG A 278 -4.15 -11.58 22.69
N LEU A 279 -3.72 -12.36 21.70
CA LEU A 279 -3.68 -11.92 20.30
C LEU A 279 -5.09 -11.59 19.79
N ASN A 280 -6.08 -12.42 20.10
CA ASN A 280 -7.47 -12.24 19.66
C ASN A 280 -8.19 -11.09 20.39
N SER A 281 -7.70 -10.66 21.55
CA SER A 281 -8.22 -9.46 22.23
C SER A 281 -7.95 -8.17 21.45
N GLY A 282 -7.03 -8.20 20.47
CA GLY A 282 -6.61 -7.03 19.71
C GLY A 282 -5.73 -6.05 20.49
N GLY A 283 -5.28 -6.44 21.68
CA GLY A 283 -4.31 -5.67 22.48
C GLY A 283 -2.89 -5.76 21.93
N GLU A 284 -2.04 -4.81 22.35
CA GLU A 284 -0.62 -4.79 21.98
C GLU A 284 0.12 -5.97 22.63
N LEU A 285 0.90 -6.70 21.82
CA LEU A 285 1.88 -7.66 22.31
C LEU A 285 3.19 -6.92 22.62
N LEU A 286 3.35 -6.54 23.89
CA LEU A 286 4.53 -5.80 24.35
C LEU A 286 5.83 -6.63 24.16
N PRO A 287 6.98 -5.95 23.99
CA PRO A 287 8.29 -6.61 23.93
C PRO A 287 8.51 -7.54 25.13
N GLY A 288 8.93 -8.77 24.85
CA GLY A 288 9.13 -9.79 25.87
C GLY A 288 9.15 -11.19 25.27
N ASN A 289 9.16 -12.20 26.14
CA ASN A 289 9.32 -13.60 25.71
C ASN A 289 8.31 -14.01 24.62
N ASP A 290 7.02 -13.69 24.77
CA ASP A 290 6.00 -14.11 23.79
C ASP A 290 6.19 -13.44 22.42
N GLU A 291 6.57 -12.17 22.38
CA GLU A 291 6.83 -11.44 21.13
C GLU A 291 8.06 -12.00 20.41
N VAL A 292 9.14 -12.23 21.18
CA VAL A 292 10.38 -12.81 20.65
C VAL A 292 10.13 -14.22 20.15
N GLU A 293 9.44 -15.05 20.95
CA GLU A 293 9.13 -16.42 20.61
C GLU A 293 8.29 -16.50 19.34
N LEU A 294 7.26 -15.67 19.20
CA LEU A 294 6.41 -15.62 18.00
C LEU A 294 7.19 -15.23 16.75
N ARG A 295 8.06 -14.22 16.82
CA ARG A 295 8.88 -13.78 15.68
C ARG A 295 9.94 -14.80 15.31
N VAL A 296 10.64 -15.34 16.30
CA VAL A 296 11.78 -16.23 16.07
C VAL A 296 11.30 -17.63 15.65
N GLN A 297 10.18 -18.12 16.18
CA GLN A 297 9.58 -19.37 15.69
C GLN A 297 9.07 -19.25 14.26
N ALA A 298 8.66 -18.07 13.80
CA ALA A 298 8.39 -17.86 12.38
C ALA A 298 9.66 -17.99 11.52
N ILE A 299 10.82 -17.53 12.02
CA ILE A 299 12.12 -17.77 11.33
C ILE A 299 12.41 -19.27 11.26
N GLN A 300 12.34 -19.97 12.40
CA GLN A 300 12.64 -21.39 12.45
C GLN A 300 11.68 -22.20 11.56
N ALA A 301 10.38 -21.92 11.61
CA ALA A 301 9.39 -22.59 10.77
C ALA A 301 9.71 -22.44 9.27
N CYS A 302 10.11 -21.25 8.83
CA CYS A 302 10.51 -21.03 7.44
C CYS A 302 11.78 -21.80 7.07
N ILE A 303 12.78 -21.84 7.96
CA ILE A 303 14.00 -22.67 7.77
C ILE A 303 13.61 -24.14 7.57
N GLU A 304 12.71 -24.66 8.41
CA GLU A 304 12.22 -26.05 8.30
C GLU A 304 11.43 -26.27 7.00
N ILE A 305 10.56 -25.34 6.60
CA ILE A 305 9.79 -25.42 5.35
C ILE A 305 10.74 -25.51 4.16
N VAL A 306 11.73 -24.61 4.06
CA VAL A 306 12.69 -24.59 2.95
C VAL A 306 13.57 -25.85 2.96
N SER A 307 13.99 -26.30 4.14
CA SER A 307 14.76 -27.54 4.30
C SER A 307 13.99 -28.76 3.80
N ILE A 308 12.74 -28.92 4.25
CA ILE A 308 11.87 -30.02 3.83
C ILE A 308 11.57 -29.92 2.33
N ALA A 309 11.27 -28.74 1.81
CA ALA A 309 11.01 -28.52 0.39
C ALA A 309 12.19 -28.98 -0.49
N LYS A 310 13.44 -28.68 -0.11
CA LYS A 310 14.64 -29.11 -0.84
C LYS A 310 14.81 -30.63 -0.95
N THR A 311 14.20 -31.40 -0.04
CA THR A 311 14.23 -32.88 -0.09
C THR A 311 13.17 -33.49 -1.02
N ARG A 312 12.21 -32.68 -1.50
CA ARG A 312 11.09 -33.14 -2.34
C ARG A 312 11.48 -33.14 -3.84
N PRO A 313 11.01 -34.12 -4.63
CA PRO A 313 11.42 -34.28 -6.04
C PRO A 313 10.98 -33.13 -6.96
N ASN A 314 9.93 -32.38 -6.60
CA ASN A 314 9.38 -31.28 -7.40
C ASN A 314 9.63 -29.91 -6.73
N ASN A 315 10.76 -29.73 -6.03
CA ASN A 315 11.05 -28.48 -5.34
C ASN A 315 11.16 -27.30 -6.33
N PHE A 316 10.46 -26.21 -6.01
CA PHE A 316 10.58 -24.91 -6.67
C PHE A 316 10.79 -23.76 -5.67
N ILE A 317 10.94 -24.07 -4.37
CA ILE A 317 11.31 -23.10 -3.34
C ILE A 317 12.84 -23.06 -3.28
N ASN A 318 13.42 -21.90 -3.58
CA ASN A 318 14.87 -21.76 -3.73
C ASN A 318 15.57 -21.55 -2.37
N ASN A 319 15.21 -20.47 -1.69
CA ASN A 319 15.83 -20.04 -0.43
C ASN A 319 14.81 -19.29 0.46
N ASP A 320 15.23 -18.99 1.69
CA ASP A 320 14.41 -18.26 2.67
C ASP A 320 13.99 -16.86 2.16
N VAL A 321 14.86 -16.18 1.40
CA VAL A 321 14.61 -14.82 0.88
C VAL A 321 13.44 -14.80 -0.11
N GLU A 322 13.44 -15.69 -1.10
CA GLU A 322 12.34 -15.76 -2.07
C GLU A 322 11.05 -16.28 -1.43
N PHE A 323 11.19 -17.17 -0.44
CA PHE A 323 10.05 -17.66 0.33
C PHE A 323 9.40 -16.56 1.17
N ASP A 324 10.19 -15.65 1.74
CA ASP A 324 9.70 -14.45 2.43
C ASP A 324 8.81 -13.60 1.50
N TYR A 325 9.29 -13.28 0.30
CA TYR A 325 8.51 -12.48 -0.66
C TYR A 325 7.16 -13.11 -1.01
N TYR A 326 7.13 -14.44 -1.15
CA TYR A 326 5.89 -15.19 -1.33
C TYR A 326 4.95 -15.04 -0.12
N LEU A 327 5.45 -15.33 1.08
CA LEU A 327 4.65 -15.28 2.31
C LEU A 327 4.12 -13.88 2.59
N TRP A 328 4.94 -12.86 2.40
CA TRP A 328 4.55 -11.47 2.62
C TRP A 328 3.45 -11.04 1.65
N THR A 329 3.59 -11.34 0.36
CA THR A 329 2.57 -11.06 -0.66
C THR A 329 1.26 -11.82 -0.38
N LYS A 330 1.35 -13.08 0.05
CA LYS A 330 0.18 -13.86 0.45
C LYS A 330 -0.50 -13.30 1.68
N GLY A 331 0.27 -12.91 2.70
CA GLY A 331 -0.23 -12.30 3.91
C GLY A 331 -0.98 -11.01 3.62
N PHE A 332 -0.44 -10.16 2.76
CA PHE A 332 -1.14 -8.95 2.32
C PHE A 332 -2.54 -9.24 1.75
N LEU A 333 -2.67 -10.26 0.90
CA LEU A 333 -3.96 -10.65 0.30
C LEU A 333 -4.93 -11.26 1.31
N LEU A 334 -4.45 -12.16 2.18
CA LEU A 334 -5.28 -12.82 3.21
C LEU A 334 -5.78 -11.82 4.25
N ILE A 335 -4.90 -10.94 4.71
CA ILE A 335 -5.24 -9.93 5.70
C ILE A 335 -6.25 -8.93 5.10
N SER A 336 -6.05 -8.52 3.85
CA SER A 336 -6.95 -7.59 3.16
C SER A 336 -8.36 -8.19 2.95
N SER A 337 -8.47 -9.47 2.60
CA SER A 337 -9.77 -10.13 2.41
C SER A 337 -10.52 -10.32 3.74
N CYS A 338 -9.81 -10.60 4.84
CA CYS A 338 -10.41 -10.62 6.18
C CYS A 338 -11.00 -9.26 6.56
N PHE A 339 -10.29 -8.15 6.30
CA PHE A 339 -10.80 -6.80 6.59
C PHE A 339 -11.96 -6.38 5.69
N ALA A 340 -11.95 -6.75 4.41
CA ALA A 340 -13.07 -6.53 3.49
C ALA A 340 -14.35 -7.23 3.98
N SER A 341 -14.23 -8.42 4.57
CA SER A 341 -15.39 -9.15 5.13
C SER A 341 -15.99 -8.48 6.38
N THR A 342 -15.17 -7.78 7.18
CA THR A 342 -15.63 -7.02 8.36
C THR A 342 -16.20 -5.64 8.02
N ASN A 343 -15.80 -5.06 6.87
CA ASN A 343 -16.36 -3.82 6.33
C ASN A 343 -17.54 -4.10 5.38
N LYS A 344 -18.56 -4.82 5.87
CA LYS A 344 -19.92 -4.65 5.32
C LYS A 344 -20.34 -3.21 5.60
N TRP A 345 -20.05 -2.34 4.63
CA TRP A 345 -20.55 -0.99 4.42
C TRP A 345 -21.57 -0.56 5.46
N LYS A 346 -21.11 0.22 6.45
CA LYS A 346 -22.00 1.11 7.21
C LYS A 346 -22.63 2.06 6.20
N LYS A 347 -23.86 1.75 5.77
CA LYS A 347 -24.75 2.65 5.03
C LYS A 347 -24.91 3.95 5.83
N SER A 348 -24.05 4.94 5.58
CA SER A 348 -24.41 6.32 5.86
C SER A 348 -25.54 6.66 4.90
N LYS A 349 -26.73 6.89 5.45
CA LYS A 349 -27.88 7.45 4.74
C LYS A 349 -27.46 8.76 4.07
N ILE A 350 -27.04 8.71 2.80
CA ILE A 350 -27.18 9.84 1.91
C ILE A 350 -28.68 10.03 1.75
N LYS A 351 -29.21 11.15 2.25
CA LYS A 351 -30.61 11.52 2.07
C LYS A 351 -30.83 11.72 0.57
N SER A 352 -31.42 10.72 -0.07
CA SER A 352 -31.95 10.81 -1.42
C SER A 352 -33.08 11.83 -1.43
N ASN A 353 -32.82 13.05 -1.90
CA ASN A 353 -33.81 13.97 -2.46
C ASN A 353 -33.09 15.19 -3.04
N GLU A 354 -32.41 15.02 -4.17
CA GLU A 354 -32.13 16.11 -5.10
C GLU A 354 -31.82 15.49 -6.48
N LYS A 355 -32.74 15.66 -7.43
CA LYS A 355 -32.51 15.32 -8.85
C LYS A 355 -31.51 16.33 -9.39
N ASN A 356 -30.30 15.87 -9.72
CA ASN A 356 -29.25 16.73 -10.25
C ASN A 356 -29.36 16.78 -11.78
N GLU A 357 -30.20 17.69 -12.30
CA GLU A 357 -30.48 17.89 -13.75
C GLU A 357 -29.22 18.10 -14.61
N ASN A 358 -28.10 18.48 -13.99
CA ASN A 358 -26.82 18.68 -14.66
C ASN A 358 -26.21 17.37 -15.18
N VAL A 359 -26.39 16.26 -14.44
CA VAL A 359 -25.88 14.93 -14.81
C VAL A 359 -26.69 14.36 -15.98
N ASP A 360 -28.02 14.53 -15.96
CA ASP A 360 -28.89 14.07 -17.04
C ASP A 360 -28.64 14.79 -18.38
N ASN A 361 -28.27 16.07 -18.32
CA ASN A 361 -27.89 16.84 -19.52
C ASN A 361 -26.53 16.44 -20.08
N GLN A 362 -25.55 16.12 -19.23
CA GLN A 362 -24.24 15.61 -19.65
C GLN A 362 -24.36 14.23 -20.32
N ILE A 363 -25.21 13.35 -19.77
CA ILE A 363 -25.51 12.04 -20.37
C ILE A 363 -26.17 12.17 -21.74
N LYS A 364 -27.07 13.16 -21.92
CA LYS A 364 -27.69 13.45 -23.23
C LYS A 364 -26.69 13.97 -24.26
N GLN A 365 -25.75 14.83 -23.85
CA GLN A 365 -24.69 15.32 -24.75
C GLN A 365 -23.73 14.20 -25.16
N MET A 366 -23.36 13.30 -24.24
CA MET A 366 -22.50 12.16 -24.55
C MET A 366 -23.15 11.18 -25.54
N LYS A 367 -24.47 10.93 -25.44
CA LYS A 367 -25.19 10.11 -26.44
C LYS A 367 -25.15 10.70 -27.84
N LEU A 368 -25.25 12.02 -27.98
CA LEU A 368 -25.19 12.70 -29.28
C LEU A 368 -23.80 12.62 -29.93
N ILE A 369 -22.73 12.62 -29.12
CA ILE A 369 -21.34 12.54 -29.61
C ILE A 369 -21.04 11.12 -30.11
N VAL A 370 -21.46 10.09 -29.38
CA VAL A 370 -21.23 8.68 -29.71
C VAL A 370 -22.00 8.23 -30.97
N ASP A 371 -23.17 8.81 -31.23
CA ASP A 371 -23.98 8.50 -32.41
C ASP A 371 -23.56 9.26 -33.67
N SER A 372 -22.58 10.17 -33.60
CA SER A 372 -22.12 10.96 -34.73
C SER A 372 -21.28 10.13 -35.73
N ASN A 373 -21.52 10.34 -37.03
CA ASN A 373 -20.81 9.62 -38.10
C ASN A 373 -19.30 9.96 -38.18
N GLU A 374 -18.86 11.07 -37.58
CA GLU A 374 -17.45 11.44 -37.49
C GLU A 374 -16.66 10.47 -36.61
N PHE A 375 -17.24 10.01 -35.50
CA PHE A 375 -16.61 9.01 -34.62
C PHE A 375 -16.51 7.63 -35.29
N LYS A 376 -17.44 7.31 -36.21
CA LYS A 376 -17.48 6.03 -36.93
C LYS A 376 -16.50 5.93 -38.11
N THR A 377 -15.97 7.06 -38.59
CA THR A 377 -15.14 7.11 -39.83
C THR A 377 -13.69 7.52 -39.62
N GLY A 378 -13.31 7.97 -38.42
CA GLY A 378 -11.92 7.94 -37.95
C GLY A 378 -10.93 8.91 -38.60
N ILE A 379 -11.37 10.05 -39.15
CA ILE A 379 -10.48 11.07 -39.74
C ILE A 379 -10.44 12.30 -38.82
N TYR A 380 -9.30 12.55 -38.17
CA TYR A 380 -9.06 13.77 -37.38
C TYR A 380 -7.91 14.60 -37.97
N ASN A 381 -8.18 15.87 -38.29
CA ASN A 381 -7.18 16.82 -38.78
C ASN A 381 -6.41 17.45 -37.60
N HIS A 382 -5.08 17.29 -37.61
CA HIS A 382 -4.16 17.88 -36.63
C HIS A 382 -3.80 19.32 -36.99
N THR A 383 -3.86 20.25 -36.03
CA THR A 383 -2.97 21.43 -36.03
C THR A 383 -2.59 21.88 -34.60
N SER A 384 -1.30 21.70 -34.31
CA SER A 384 -0.37 22.53 -33.51
C SER A 384 -0.70 22.94 -32.06
N VAL A 385 -0.14 22.19 -31.09
CA VAL A 385 0.55 22.73 -29.90
C VAL A 385 1.72 21.80 -29.55
N LYS A 386 2.93 22.35 -29.36
CA LYS A 386 4.15 21.62 -28.95
C LYS A 386 4.23 21.53 -27.43
N PHE A 387 4.20 20.32 -26.85
CA PHE A 387 4.77 20.03 -25.53
C PHE A 387 5.37 18.62 -25.50
N SER A 388 6.54 18.51 -24.88
CA SER A 388 7.46 17.38 -24.93
C SER A 388 7.21 16.33 -23.86
N ASN A 389 6.98 15.10 -24.34
CA ASN A 389 7.35 13.77 -23.82
C ASN A 389 7.39 13.52 -22.31
N GLN A 390 6.32 12.89 -21.79
CA GLN A 390 6.38 11.86 -20.75
C GLN A 390 5.34 10.77 -21.07
N ILE A 391 5.77 9.68 -21.70
CA ILE A 391 4.98 8.45 -21.80
C ILE A 391 5.93 7.29 -21.51
N GLN A 392 5.96 6.88 -20.25
CA GLN A 392 6.54 5.61 -19.79
C GLN A 392 5.66 4.99 -18.69
N LEU A 393 4.35 5.29 -18.71
CA LEU A 393 3.39 4.84 -17.71
C LEU A 393 2.84 3.43 -17.97
N PHE A 394 3.07 2.85 -19.15
CA PHE A 394 2.41 1.59 -19.56
C PHE A 394 3.33 0.57 -20.24
N GLU A 395 4.57 0.42 -19.76
CA GLU A 395 5.34 -0.82 -19.99
C GLU A 395 5.11 -1.87 -18.89
N ASN A 396 4.30 -1.55 -17.87
CA ASN A 396 4.09 -2.44 -16.72
C ASN A 396 2.75 -3.18 -16.83
N ASP A 397 2.78 -4.37 -17.43
CA ASP A 397 1.66 -5.33 -17.49
C ASP A 397 1.00 -5.58 -16.13
N ARG A 398 1.70 -5.34 -15.01
CA ARG A 398 1.22 -5.60 -13.65
C ARG A 398 0.22 -4.61 -13.09
N ILE A 399 0.33 -3.31 -13.42
CA ILE A 399 -0.65 -2.32 -12.95
C ILE A 399 -1.98 -2.54 -13.67
N LEU A 400 -1.89 -2.83 -14.97
CA LEU A 400 -3.05 -3.19 -15.76
C LEU A 400 -3.64 -4.55 -15.32
N SER A 401 -2.82 -5.56 -15.05
CA SER A 401 -3.30 -6.86 -14.54
C SER A 401 -3.95 -6.73 -13.16
N PHE A 402 -3.35 -5.99 -12.23
CA PHE A 402 -3.92 -5.78 -10.89
C PHE A 402 -5.27 -5.05 -10.94
N PHE A 403 -5.38 -4.02 -11.79
CA PHE A 403 -6.63 -3.29 -12.01
C PHE A 403 -7.68 -4.19 -12.71
N LEU A 404 -7.26 -4.95 -13.71
CA LEU A 404 -8.15 -5.87 -14.44
C LEU A 404 -8.61 -7.03 -13.56
N ASP A 405 -7.78 -7.55 -12.65
CA ASP A 405 -8.15 -8.65 -11.74
C ASP A 405 -9.22 -8.20 -10.73
N GLN A 406 -9.08 -7.00 -10.15
CA GLN A 406 -10.10 -6.40 -9.26
C GLN A 406 -11.44 -6.20 -9.98
N VAL A 407 -11.38 -5.82 -11.25
CA VAL A 407 -12.54 -5.53 -12.10
C VAL A 407 -13.16 -6.83 -12.65
N ARG A 408 -12.34 -7.87 -12.89
CA ARG A 408 -12.72 -9.19 -13.40
C ARG A 408 -13.52 -10.01 -12.39
N ASP A 409 -13.14 -9.94 -11.12
CA ASP A 409 -13.86 -10.58 -10.02
C ASP A 409 -15.26 -9.95 -9.87
N TYR A 410 -15.34 -8.63 -9.96
CA TYR A 410 -16.62 -7.90 -9.92
C TYR A 410 -17.52 -8.20 -11.13
N PHE A 411 -16.97 -8.25 -12.35
CA PHE A 411 -17.74 -8.55 -13.56
C PHE A 411 -18.22 -10.00 -13.66
N SER A 412 -17.45 -10.95 -13.11
CA SER A 412 -17.82 -12.36 -13.07
C SER A 412 -19.02 -12.63 -12.15
N GLU A 413 -19.17 -11.86 -11.07
CA GLU A 413 -20.32 -11.97 -10.15
C GLU A 413 -21.63 -11.47 -10.76
N ILE A 414 -21.59 -10.62 -11.79
CA ILE A 414 -22.77 -10.04 -12.45
C ILE A 414 -23.01 -10.59 -13.87
N GLY A 415 -22.30 -11.64 -14.27
CA GLY A 415 -22.52 -12.36 -15.52
C GLY A 415 -22.02 -11.64 -16.79
N PHE A 416 -21.11 -10.67 -16.65
CA PHE A 416 -20.50 -9.96 -17.76
C PHE A 416 -19.23 -10.70 -18.21
N ASP A 417 -19.04 -10.96 -19.52
CA ASP A 417 -17.90 -11.73 -20.04
C ASP A 417 -16.59 -10.94 -19.87
N PRO A 418 -15.73 -11.31 -18.89
CA PRO A 418 -14.55 -10.53 -18.56
C PRO A 418 -13.47 -10.60 -19.66
N ILE A 419 -13.48 -11.68 -20.45
CA ILE A 419 -12.53 -11.88 -21.55
C ILE A 419 -12.86 -10.90 -22.69
N GLN A 420 -14.15 -10.66 -22.94
CA GLN A 420 -14.59 -9.69 -23.96
C GLN A 420 -14.25 -8.25 -23.56
N PHE A 421 -14.40 -7.91 -22.28
CA PHE A 421 -14.01 -6.61 -21.73
C PHE A 421 -12.50 -6.38 -21.76
N GLU A 422 -11.72 -7.38 -21.33
CA GLU A 422 -10.26 -7.34 -21.36
C GLU A 422 -9.75 -7.12 -22.80
N ASN A 423 -10.33 -7.81 -23.77
CA ASN A 423 -10.01 -7.63 -25.19
C ASN A 423 -10.41 -6.25 -25.73
N TYR A 424 -11.53 -5.68 -25.25
CA TYR A 424 -11.95 -4.33 -25.61
C TYR A 424 -10.98 -3.27 -25.07
N ILE A 425 -10.60 -3.35 -23.79
CA ILE A 425 -9.64 -2.43 -23.17
C ILE A 425 -8.26 -2.57 -23.83
N LYS A 426 -7.78 -3.80 -24.08
CA LYS A 426 -6.52 -4.03 -24.79
C LYS A 426 -6.54 -3.48 -26.21
N SER A 427 -7.65 -3.65 -26.94
CA SER A 427 -7.84 -3.09 -28.28
C SER A 427 -7.89 -1.56 -28.26
N LEU A 428 -8.58 -0.97 -27.29
CA LEU A 428 -8.66 0.47 -27.08
C LEU A 428 -7.28 1.06 -26.74
N CYS A 429 -6.55 0.48 -25.80
CA CYS A 429 -5.19 0.87 -25.44
C CYS A 429 -4.22 0.74 -26.62
N ASN A 430 -4.27 -0.37 -27.36
CA ASN A 430 -3.43 -0.56 -28.56
C ASN A 430 -3.77 0.44 -29.67
N THR A 431 -5.06 0.74 -29.87
CA THR A 431 -5.50 1.73 -30.87
C THR A 431 -5.03 3.14 -30.47
N LEU A 432 -5.14 3.50 -29.19
CA LEU A 432 -4.67 4.78 -28.65
C LEU A 432 -3.14 4.92 -28.70
N LEU A 433 -2.41 3.81 -28.50
CA LEU A 433 -0.94 3.74 -28.60
C LEU A 433 -0.47 3.92 -30.06
N ILE A 434 -1.14 3.28 -31.01
CA ILE A 434 -0.86 3.39 -32.45
C ILE A 434 -1.19 4.79 -32.97
N CYS A 435 -2.24 5.43 -32.44
CA CYS A 435 -2.67 6.76 -32.86
C CYS A 435 -1.87 7.93 -32.23
N ARG A 436 -0.91 7.68 -31.33
CA ARG A 436 -0.07 8.70 -30.64
C ARG A 436 -0.86 9.90 -30.11
N ILE A 437 -2.02 9.66 -29.51
CA ILE A 437 -2.89 10.73 -29.00
C ILE A 437 -2.35 11.20 -27.63
N PRO A 438 -2.08 12.51 -27.42
CA PRO A 438 -1.43 13.01 -26.18
C PRO A 438 -2.34 13.03 -24.94
N ILE A 439 -3.60 12.62 -25.07
CA ILE A 439 -4.67 12.80 -24.09
C ILE A 439 -4.91 11.48 -23.32
N LEU A 440 -3.88 10.65 -23.17
CA LEU A 440 -4.02 9.30 -22.61
C LEU A 440 -4.51 9.31 -21.15
N GLY A 441 -4.13 10.33 -20.36
CA GLY A 441 -4.60 10.50 -18.99
C GLY A 441 -6.10 10.79 -18.89
N ASP A 442 -6.61 11.72 -19.72
CA ASP A 442 -8.02 12.09 -19.69
C ASP A 442 -8.90 11.04 -20.38
N ALA A 443 -8.39 10.31 -21.36
CA ALA A 443 -9.10 9.18 -21.97
C ALA A 443 -9.25 8.00 -21.00
N ILE A 444 -8.24 7.75 -20.17
CA ILE A 444 -8.29 6.73 -19.10
C ILE A 444 -9.22 7.18 -17.98
N ASN A 445 -9.12 8.43 -17.52
CA ASN A 445 -10.06 8.99 -16.54
C ASN A 445 -11.50 8.93 -17.06
N LEU A 446 -11.73 9.33 -18.32
CA LEU A 446 -13.02 9.22 -18.97
C LEU A 446 -13.50 7.76 -19.07
N THR A 447 -12.61 6.79 -19.30
CA THR A 447 -12.96 5.36 -19.34
C THR A 447 -13.32 4.84 -17.95
N VAL A 448 -12.57 5.22 -16.92
CA VAL A 448 -12.86 4.89 -15.52
C VAL A 448 -14.17 5.54 -15.07
N ASP A 449 -14.38 6.80 -15.41
CA ASP A 449 -15.61 7.54 -15.12
C ASP A 449 -16.81 6.98 -15.88
N ILE A 450 -16.66 6.59 -17.16
CA ILE A 450 -17.72 5.92 -17.93
C ILE A 450 -18.04 4.56 -17.33
N VAL A 451 -17.04 3.77 -16.94
CA VAL A 451 -17.26 2.47 -16.28
C VAL A 451 -17.95 2.67 -14.92
N ALA A 452 -17.53 3.65 -14.13
CA ALA A 452 -18.16 4.00 -12.86
C ALA A 452 -19.61 4.46 -13.04
N ILE A 453 -19.88 5.32 -14.03
CA ILE A 453 -21.23 5.80 -14.38
C ILE A 453 -22.12 4.66 -14.89
N LEU A 454 -21.59 3.75 -15.72
CA LEU A 454 -22.32 2.58 -16.21
C LEU A 454 -22.65 1.61 -15.07
N LEU A 455 -21.71 1.40 -14.14
CA LEU A 455 -21.91 0.62 -12.92
C LEU A 455 -22.97 1.24 -12.02
N GLU A 456 -22.93 2.56 -11.83
CA GLU A 456 -23.89 3.29 -11.00
C GLU A 456 -25.29 3.31 -11.63
N ALA A 457 -25.38 3.49 -12.96
CA ALA A 457 -26.62 3.41 -13.73
C ALA A 457 -27.23 2.00 -13.73
N GLN A 458 -26.40 0.96 -13.75
CA GLN A 458 -26.86 -0.43 -13.64
C GLN A 458 -27.33 -0.74 -12.21
N CYS A 459 -26.58 -0.33 -11.19
CA CYS A 459 -27.01 -0.44 -9.79
C CYS A 459 -28.30 0.36 -9.49
N TYR A 460 -28.58 1.44 -10.23
CA TYR A 460 -29.83 2.17 -10.15
C TYR A 460 -30.97 1.40 -10.84
N ARG A 461 -30.72 0.82 -12.03
CA ARG A 461 -31.69 0.01 -12.76
C ARG A 461 -32.11 -1.24 -11.97
N ASP A 462 -31.14 -1.95 -11.40
CA ASP A 462 -31.36 -3.14 -10.58
C ASP A 462 -32.09 -2.82 -9.27
N ARG A 463 -31.92 -1.60 -8.73
CA ARG A 463 -32.70 -1.11 -7.58
C ARG A 463 -34.16 -0.83 -7.95
N VAL A 464 -34.42 -0.27 -9.13
CA VAL A 464 -35.77 0.00 -9.62
C VAL A 464 -36.51 -1.31 -9.95
N GLU A 465 -35.82 -2.29 -10.52
CA GLU A 465 -36.41 -3.59 -10.87
C GLU A 465 -36.60 -4.53 -9.67
N ASN A 466 -35.79 -4.40 -8.60
CA ASN A 466 -35.89 -5.23 -7.39
C ASN A 466 -36.59 -4.57 -6.18
N THR A 467 -37.25 -3.41 -6.36
CA THR A 467 -38.10 -2.86 -5.30
C THR A 467 -39.46 -3.56 -5.31
N PRO A 468 -39.87 -4.27 -4.24
CA PRO A 468 -41.19 -4.89 -4.20
C PRO A 468 -42.25 -3.78 -4.11
N MET A 469 -43.10 -3.64 -5.13
CA MET A 469 -44.36 -2.91 -4.98
C MET A 469 -45.22 -3.61 -3.93
N THR A 470 -45.18 -3.11 -2.70
CA THR A 470 -46.09 -3.53 -1.64
C THR A 470 -46.95 -2.34 -1.23
N GLY A 471 -48.23 -2.41 -1.58
CA GLY A 471 -49.31 -1.69 -0.90
C GLY A 471 -50.02 -0.58 -1.69
N MET A 472 -50.82 -0.94 -2.69
CA MET A 472 -52.13 -0.30 -2.91
C MET A 472 -53.02 -1.18 -3.82
N THR A 473 -53.82 -2.05 -3.22
CA THR A 473 -55.05 -2.63 -3.81
C THR A 473 -56.21 -2.17 -2.95
N THR A 474 -57.06 -1.27 -3.43
CA THR A 474 -58.42 -1.50 -3.99
C THR A 474 -58.99 -0.07 -4.21
N SER A 475 -59.78 0.31 -5.21
CA SER A 475 -60.92 -0.35 -5.85
C SER A 475 -61.22 0.21 -7.26
N MET A 476 -61.80 -0.65 -8.09
CA MET A 476 -62.43 -0.43 -9.40
C MET A 476 -63.10 0.94 -9.68
N LYS A 477 -62.93 1.46 -10.90
CA LYS A 477 -63.99 1.44 -11.95
C LYS A 477 -63.47 1.92 -13.32
N LYS A 478 -63.76 1.13 -14.35
CA LYS A 478 -63.73 1.49 -15.78
C LYS A 478 -64.89 2.44 -16.09
N SER A 479 -64.64 3.49 -16.87
CA SER A 479 -65.54 3.92 -17.95
C SER A 479 -64.88 4.95 -18.88
N ASN A 480 -65.04 4.72 -20.18
CA ASN A 480 -64.77 5.63 -21.29
C ASN A 480 -65.50 6.97 -21.15
N PHE A 481 -64.98 8.04 -21.78
CA PHE A 481 -65.68 8.92 -22.75
C PHE A 481 -64.87 10.22 -23.04
N LEU A 482 -64.47 10.36 -24.30
CA LEU A 482 -64.56 11.54 -25.19
C LEU A 482 -64.99 12.93 -24.63
N THR A 483 -64.31 13.93 -25.22
CA THR A 483 -64.79 15.26 -25.70
C THR A 483 -64.93 16.48 -24.77
N GLN A 484 -64.23 17.54 -25.20
CA GLN A 484 -64.65 18.93 -25.43
C GLN A 484 -64.59 20.00 -24.31
N LYS A 485 -63.86 21.09 -24.68
CA LYS A 485 -64.18 22.54 -24.60
C LYS A 485 -64.20 23.25 -23.24
N GLN A 486 -63.38 24.31 -23.12
CA GLN A 486 -63.75 25.74 -22.93
C GLN A 486 -64.34 26.05 -21.53
N ASP A 487 -63.90 27.03 -20.73
CA ASP A 487 -63.47 28.40 -21.05
C ASP A 487 -62.55 28.98 -19.94
N SER A 488 -61.68 29.90 -20.36
CA SER A 488 -61.01 30.97 -19.60
C SER A 488 -62.05 31.98 -19.01
N PRO A 489 -61.72 32.96 -18.14
CA PRO A 489 -60.67 33.96 -18.44
C PRO A 489 -59.94 34.71 -17.28
N LEU A 490 -58.83 35.36 -17.68
CA LEU A 490 -58.27 36.68 -17.22
C LEU A 490 -57.81 36.81 -15.75
N ASN A 491 -56.64 37.35 -15.37
CA ASN A 491 -55.76 38.41 -15.89
C ASN A 491 -54.27 38.04 -15.61
N LEU A 492 -53.26 38.26 -16.46
CA LEU A 492 -52.68 39.48 -17.07
C LEU A 492 -51.91 40.40 -16.09
N LEU A 493 -50.57 40.34 -16.17
CA LEU A 493 -49.53 41.42 -16.18
C LEU A 493 -48.20 40.80 -15.68
N GLN A 494 -47.26 40.33 -16.51
CA GLN A 494 -46.25 41.06 -17.32
C GLN A 494 -45.43 42.09 -16.49
N ILE A 495 -44.12 41.84 -16.27
CA ILE A 495 -42.95 42.47 -16.97
C ILE A 495 -42.52 43.75 -16.20
N ASP A 496 -41.28 44.08 -15.86
CA ASP A 496 -39.94 43.71 -16.32
C ASP A 496 -38.86 44.18 -15.31
N ASP A 497 -37.67 43.60 -15.47
CA ASP A 497 -36.33 44.22 -15.45
C ASP A 497 -35.61 44.77 -14.21
N LEU A 498 -34.43 44.15 -14.03
CA LEU A 498 -33.08 44.72 -13.94
C LEU A 498 -32.73 45.71 -12.81
N SER A 499 -31.79 45.24 -11.97
CA SER A 499 -30.38 45.68 -11.92
C SER A 499 -29.84 46.02 -10.52
N ILE A 500 -28.73 45.34 -10.22
CA ILE A 500 -27.47 45.85 -9.66
C ILE A 500 -27.56 46.74 -8.41
N TYR A 501 -26.96 46.30 -7.29
CA TYR A 501 -25.92 47.10 -6.60
C TYR A 501 -25.14 46.28 -5.57
N ASN A 502 -23.82 46.25 -5.76
CA ASN A 502 -22.80 45.95 -4.75
C ASN A 502 -22.85 46.96 -3.60
N SER A 503 -22.56 46.55 -2.37
CA SER A 503 -21.58 47.28 -1.52
C SER A 503 -21.30 46.56 -0.20
N ASN A 504 -20.00 46.41 0.06
CA ASN A 504 -19.38 46.10 1.34
C ASN A 504 -19.51 47.26 2.33
N ASN A 505 -19.32 46.89 3.61
CA ASN A 505 -18.84 47.69 4.74
C ASN A 505 -19.83 48.68 5.39
N LEU A 506 -20.13 48.46 6.68
CA LEU A 506 -19.59 49.26 7.79
C LEU A 506 -20.31 48.97 9.13
N LEU A 507 -19.56 49.17 10.23
CA LEU A 507 -19.94 49.31 11.65
C LEU A 507 -19.91 48.00 12.47
N ASN A 508 -18.86 47.68 13.23
CA ASN A 508 -18.30 48.40 14.40
C ASN A 508 -19.38 48.91 15.37
N ASN A 509 -19.66 48.15 16.43
CA ASN A 509 -19.27 48.47 17.81
C ASN A 509 -20.16 47.72 18.82
N ASN A 510 -19.48 47.13 19.81
CA ASN A 510 -19.83 47.01 21.23
C ASN A 510 -21.30 47.21 21.63
N PHE A 511 -21.87 46.25 22.36
CA PHE A 511 -22.32 46.50 23.74
C PHE A 511 -22.69 45.18 24.44
N ASN A 512 -22.02 44.97 25.57
CA ASN A 512 -22.41 44.19 26.75
C ASN A 512 -23.88 43.73 26.85
N GLU A 513 -24.11 42.48 27.23
CA GLU A 513 -24.62 42.10 28.56
C GLU A 513 -25.04 40.61 28.59
N LEU A 514 -24.43 39.88 29.52
CA LEU A 514 -25.03 38.82 30.35
C LEU A 514 -26.40 38.26 29.91
N LYS A 515 -26.39 37.09 29.26
CA LYS A 515 -27.08 35.87 29.74
C LYS A 515 -26.78 34.65 28.87
#